data_AF-A0AAE4S9B4-F1
#
_entry.id   AF-A0AAE4S9B4-F1
#
_cell.length_a   1.000
_cell.length_b   1.000
_cell.length_c   1.000
_cell.angle_alpha   90.00
_cell.angle_beta   90.00
_cell.angle_gamma   90.00
#
_symmetry.space_group_name_H-M   'P 1'
#
loop_
_entity.id
_entity.type
_entity.pdbx_description
1 polymer ?
#
loop_
_entity_poly.entity_id
_entity_poly.type
_entity_poly.pdbx_seq_one_letter_code
_entity_poly.pdbx_strand_id
1 'polypeptide(L)'
;MFEGFIGFFGVIVGTFLTAFYVRKQERKKIATDLFVTYNSLEFISLRNSAGSILRQAFNQQVKLNWSELHIQLQENNKWEKVSAVDGFFRTLYELCSHNLVDVAMARSLFKDIHNHWYKSYFEIIDMESGKKYSTHKRLNTLLNKI
;
A
#
# COMPACT_ATOMS: atom_id res chain seq x y z
N MET A 1 27.89 31.80 34.77
CA MET A 1 27.98 31.59 33.31
C MET A 1 27.27 30.28 32.93
N PHE A 2 26.00 30.11 33.30
CA PHE A 2 25.25 28.84 33.16
C PHE A 2 23.89 29.00 32.43
N GLU A 3 23.44 30.25 32.18
CA GLU A 3 22.13 30.53 31.58
C GLU A 3 22.13 30.44 30.05
N GLY A 4 23.28 30.64 29.39
CA GLY A 4 23.40 30.53 27.92
C GLY A 4 23.29 29.11 27.37
N PHE A 5 23.62 28.08 28.18
CA PHE A 5 23.57 26.67 27.76
C PHE A 5 22.15 26.11 27.74
N ILE A 6 21.29 26.54 28.66
CA ILE A 6 19.90 26.05 28.79
C ILE A 6 19.03 26.62 27.64
N GLY A 7 19.24 27.88 27.27
CA GLY A 7 18.54 28.51 26.14
C GLY A 7 18.84 27.85 24.79
N PHE A 8 20.09 27.45 24.56
CA PHE A 8 20.50 26.80 23.31
C PHE A 8 19.96 25.36 23.18
N PHE A 9 19.97 24.58 24.27
CA PHE A 9 19.37 23.24 24.30
C PHE A 9 17.85 23.28 24.11
N GLY A 10 17.16 24.26 24.71
CA GLY A 10 15.70 24.42 24.55
C GLY A 10 15.29 24.73 23.10
N VAL A 11 16.04 25.57 22.39
CA VAL A 11 15.76 25.92 20.98
C VAL A 11 16.05 24.74 20.06
N ILE A 12 17.13 23.99 20.29
CA ILE A 12 17.45 22.79 19.52
C ILE A 12 16.37 21.73 19.73
N VAL A 13 16.05 21.37 20.97
CA VAL A 13 15.01 20.38 21.27
C VAL A 13 13.65 20.82 20.72
N GLY A 14 13.29 22.09 20.85
CA GLY A 14 12.06 22.65 20.27
C GLY A 14 12.00 22.55 18.74
N THR A 15 13.10 22.87 18.06
CA THR A 15 13.18 22.78 16.58
C THR A 15 13.17 21.33 16.11
N PHE A 16 13.87 20.43 16.80
CA PHE A 16 13.85 19.00 16.51
C PHE A 16 12.46 18.39 16.76
N LEU A 17 11.80 18.73 17.87
CA LEU A 17 10.44 18.28 18.16
C LEU A 17 9.44 18.83 17.14
N THR A 18 9.59 20.08 16.71
CA THR A 18 8.73 20.69 15.69
C THR A 18 8.95 20.03 14.34
N ALA A 19 10.19 19.87 13.87
CA ALA A 19 10.50 19.16 12.62
C ALA A 19 10.07 17.69 12.66
N PHE A 20 10.23 17.02 13.80
CA PHE A 20 9.74 15.66 14.01
C PHE A 20 8.21 15.59 13.96
N TYR A 21 7.52 16.52 14.61
CA TYR A 21 6.07 16.61 14.63
C TYR A 21 5.51 16.93 13.25
N VAL A 22 6.09 17.88 12.51
CA VAL A 22 5.74 18.21 11.13
C VAL A 22 5.93 16.99 10.24
N ARG A 23 7.10 16.33 10.28
CA ARG A 23 7.34 15.09 9.51
C ARG A 23 6.36 13.97 9.89
N LYS A 24 5.93 13.89 11.15
CA LYS A 24 4.95 12.89 11.60
C LYS A 24 3.55 13.23 11.07
N GLN A 25 3.16 14.50 11.08
CA GLN A 25 1.90 14.96 10.50
C GLN A 25 1.88 14.76 8.98
N GLU A 26 2.98 15.06 8.28
CA GLU A 26 3.14 14.82 6.84
C GLU A 26 2.96 13.34 6.49
N ARG A 27 3.64 12.43 7.20
CA ARG A 27 3.49 10.98 6.99
C ARG A 27 2.06 10.48 7.19
N LYS A 28 1.37 11.02 8.20
CA LYS A 28 -0.06 10.71 8.43
C LYS A 28 -0.93 11.28 7.32
N LYS A 29 -0.65 12.50 6.86
CA LYS A 29 -1.35 13.14 5.75
C LYS A 29 -1.23 12.31 4.47
N ILE A 30 -0.01 11.84 4.13
CA ILE A 30 0.20 10.98 2.95
C ILE A 30 -0.66 9.71 3.04
N ALA A 31 -0.73 9.07 4.21
CA ALA A 31 -1.60 7.91 4.42
C ALA A 31 -3.08 8.24 4.16
N THR A 32 -3.56 9.37 4.65
CA THR A 32 -4.92 9.86 4.44
C THR A 32 -5.19 10.20 2.98
N ASP A 33 -4.26 10.90 2.30
CA ASP A 33 -4.40 11.29 0.89
C ASP A 33 -4.45 10.05 -0.02
N LEU A 34 -3.64 9.03 0.26
CA LEU A 34 -3.72 7.72 -0.40
C LEU A 34 -5.08 7.06 -0.17
N PHE A 35 -5.63 7.16 1.04
CA PHE A 35 -6.91 6.57 1.37
C PHE A 35 -8.08 7.30 0.71
N VAL A 36 -8.01 8.63 0.62
CA VAL A 36 -8.97 9.44 -0.15
C VAL A 36 -8.89 9.08 -1.63
N THR A 37 -7.68 8.97 -2.18
CA THR A 37 -7.46 8.54 -3.58
C THR A 37 -8.05 7.16 -3.83
N TYR A 38 -7.80 6.19 -2.93
CA TYR A 38 -8.33 4.84 -3.03
C TYR A 38 -9.86 4.78 -3.01
N ASN A 39 -10.50 5.78 -2.38
CA ASN A 39 -11.96 5.90 -2.26
C ASN A 39 -12.56 6.98 -3.16
N SER A 40 -11.81 7.52 -4.13
CA SER A 40 -12.36 8.40 -5.16
C SER A 40 -13.29 7.61 -6.09
N LEU A 41 -14.28 8.29 -6.69
CA LEU A 41 -15.22 7.63 -7.61
C LEU A 41 -14.51 6.93 -8.77
N GLU A 42 -13.46 7.55 -9.30
CA GLU A 42 -12.63 7.00 -10.37
C GLU A 42 -11.93 5.71 -9.93
N PHE A 43 -11.28 5.73 -8.76
CA PHE A 43 -10.56 4.57 -8.26
C PHE A 43 -11.51 3.45 -7.80
N ILE A 44 -12.69 3.79 -7.29
CA ILE A 44 -13.76 2.83 -6.98
C ILE A 44 -14.20 2.09 -8.25
N SER A 45 -14.44 2.80 -9.34
CA SER A 45 -14.81 2.19 -10.62
C SER A 45 -13.70 1.27 -11.14
N LEU A 46 -12.44 1.72 -11.03
CA LEU A 46 -11.26 0.95 -11.40
C LEU A 46 -11.13 -0.34 -10.58
N ARG A 47 -11.18 -0.26 -9.24
CA ARG A 47 -10.99 -1.43 -8.36
C ARG A 47 -12.14 -2.43 -8.47
N ASN A 48 -13.37 -1.95 -8.66
CA ASN A 48 -14.53 -2.84 -8.89
C ASN A 48 -14.39 -3.58 -10.23
N SER A 49 -13.95 -2.87 -11.28
CA SER A 49 -13.66 -3.49 -12.58
C SER A 49 -12.55 -4.53 -12.47
N ALA A 50 -11.44 -4.19 -11.80
CA ALA A 50 -10.33 -5.10 -11.56
C ALA A 50 -10.78 -6.36 -10.79
N GLY A 51 -11.60 -6.20 -9.75
CA GLY A 51 -12.14 -7.33 -8.98
C GLY A 51 -13.02 -8.25 -9.83
N SER A 52 -13.87 -7.68 -10.69
CA SER A 52 -14.67 -8.44 -11.65
C SER A 52 -13.80 -9.21 -12.66
N ILE A 53 -12.78 -8.55 -13.21
CA ILE A 53 -11.84 -9.16 -14.17
C ILE A 53 -11.09 -10.33 -13.52
N LEU A 54 -10.52 -10.14 -12.33
CA LEU A 54 -9.81 -11.20 -11.62
C LEU A 54 -10.75 -12.36 -11.30
N ARG A 55 -11.96 -12.07 -10.81
CA ARG A 55 -12.96 -13.11 -10.52
C ARG A 55 -13.28 -13.94 -11.77
N GLN A 56 -13.45 -13.30 -12.93
CA GLN A 56 -13.67 -14.01 -14.20
C GLN A 56 -12.45 -14.85 -14.60
N ALA A 57 -11.24 -14.31 -14.48
CA ALA A 57 -10.02 -15.04 -14.80
C ALA A 57 -9.86 -16.28 -13.92
N PHE A 58 -10.06 -16.15 -12.60
CA PHE A 58 -9.98 -17.25 -11.65
C PHE A 58 -11.10 -18.31 -11.83
N ASN A 59 -12.28 -17.90 -12.31
CA ASN A 59 -13.33 -18.86 -12.68
C ASN A 59 -12.97 -19.69 -13.92
N GLN A 60 -12.14 -19.16 -14.82
CA GLN A 60 -11.67 -19.88 -16.01
C GLN A 60 -10.46 -20.76 -15.70
N GLN A 61 -9.56 -20.28 -14.84
CA GLN A 61 -8.34 -20.97 -14.47
C GLN A 61 -8.04 -20.74 -12.98
N VAL A 62 -8.06 -21.82 -12.19
CA VAL A 62 -7.92 -21.77 -10.73
C VAL A 62 -6.51 -21.32 -10.29
N LYS A 63 -5.49 -21.59 -11.10
CA LYS A 63 -4.09 -21.27 -10.82
C LYS A 63 -3.55 -20.36 -11.90
N LEU A 64 -3.35 -19.10 -11.57
CA LEU A 64 -2.83 -18.07 -12.47
C LEU A 64 -1.63 -17.41 -11.83
N ASN A 65 -0.52 -17.33 -12.56
CA ASN A 65 0.63 -16.49 -12.19
C ASN A 65 0.54 -15.11 -12.87
N TRP A 66 1.43 -14.18 -12.48
CA TRP A 66 1.42 -12.81 -13.02
C TRP A 66 1.65 -12.76 -14.54
N SER A 67 2.45 -13.67 -15.09
CA SER A 67 2.76 -13.71 -16.52
C SER A 67 1.57 -14.21 -17.33
N GLU A 68 0.92 -15.28 -16.88
CA GLU A 68 -0.31 -15.81 -17.48
C GLU A 68 -1.45 -14.80 -17.43
N LEU A 69 -1.61 -14.15 -16.27
CA LEU A 69 -2.61 -13.11 -16.08
C LEU A 69 -2.36 -11.91 -17.00
N HIS A 70 -1.11 -11.50 -17.19
CA HIS A 70 -0.76 -10.45 -18.15
C HIS A 70 -1.17 -10.85 -19.57
N ILE A 71 -0.79 -12.05 -20.02
CA ILE A 71 -1.14 -12.55 -21.37
C ILE A 71 -2.66 -12.63 -21.55
N GLN A 72 -3.39 -13.20 -20.59
CA GLN A 72 -4.85 -13.36 -20.65
C GLN A 72 -5.59 -12.02 -20.68
N LEU A 73 -5.03 -10.99 -20.05
CA LEU A 73 -5.68 -9.69 -19.87
C LEU A 73 -5.13 -8.58 -20.79
N GLN A 74 -4.28 -8.91 -21.75
CA GLN A 74 -3.73 -7.93 -22.71
C GLN A 74 -4.82 -7.22 -23.51
N GLU A 75 -5.95 -7.87 -23.76
CA GLU A 75 -7.05 -7.29 -24.51
C GLU A 75 -7.89 -6.31 -23.67
N ASN A 76 -8.34 -5.23 -24.32
CA ASN A 76 -9.37 -4.31 -23.80
C ASN A 76 -9.03 -3.61 -22.47
N ASN A 77 -7.76 -3.22 -22.28
CA ASN A 77 -7.27 -2.50 -21.09
C ASN A 77 -7.60 -3.20 -19.76
N LYS A 78 -7.86 -4.52 -19.79
CA LYS A 78 -8.18 -5.28 -18.58
C LYS A 78 -6.97 -5.39 -17.67
N TRP A 79 -5.80 -5.62 -18.27
CA TRP A 79 -4.53 -5.64 -17.55
C TRP A 79 -4.26 -4.33 -16.83
N GLU A 80 -4.45 -3.17 -17.48
CA GLU A 80 -4.20 -1.85 -16.89
C GLU A 80 -4.98 -1.62 -15.59
N LYS A 81 -6.23 -2.09 -15.54
CA LYS A 81 -7.07 -1.97 -14.33
C LYS A 81 -6.55 -2.84 -13.19
N VAL A 82 -6.14 -4.07 -13.49
CA VAL A 82 -5.57 -4.99 -12.49
C VAL A 82 -4.20 -4.49 -12.01
N SER A 83 -3.35 -4.05 -12.94
CA SER A 83 -2.00 -3.57 -12.64
C SER A 83 -2.02 -2.24 -11.88
N ALA A 84 -3.04 -1.40 -12.06
CA ALA A 84 -3.22 -0.20 -11.23
C ALA A 84 -3.53 -0.54 -9.76
N VAL A 85 -4.34 -1.58 -9.50
CA VAL A 85 -4.59 -2.04 -8.12
C VAL A 85 -3.34 -2.69 -7.50
N ASP A 86 -2.64 -3.56 -8.25
CA ASP A 86 -1.34 -4.14 -7.83
C ASP A 86 -0.33 -3.02 -7.53
N GLY A 87 -0.19 -2.06 -8.44
CA GLY A 87 0.68 -0.91 -8.34
C GLY A 87 0.39 -0.06 -7.11
N PHE A 88 -0.88 0.22 -6.82
CA PHE A 88 -1.28 0.96 -5.62
C PHE A 88 -0.75 0.31 -4.33
N PHE A 89 -0.94 -0.99 -4.17
CA PHE A 89 -0.49 -1.68 -2.96
C PHE A 89 1.04 -1.83 -2.91
N ARG A 90 1.70 -2.00 -4.05
CA ARG A 90 3.17 -1.96 -4.10
C ARG A 90 3.71 -0.59 -3.69
N THR A 91 3.11 0.50 -4.17
CA THR A 91 3.47 1.86 -3.74
C THR A 91 3.23 2.04 -2.24
N LEU A 92 2.09 1.56 -1.71
CA LEU A 92 1.83 1.61 -0.27
C LEU A 92 2.92 0.87 0.54
N TYR A 93 3.36 -0.30 0.06
CA TYR A 93 4.46 -1.03 0.66
C TYR A 93 5.75 -0.23 0.66
N GLU A 94 6.17 0.31 -0.48
CA GLU A 94 7.41 1.08 -0.58
C GLU A 94 7.38 2.33 0.32
N LEU A 95 6.24 3.03 0.37
CA LEU A 95 6.10 4.19 1.25
C LEU A 95 6.17 3.81 2.74
N CYS A 96 5.61 2.65 3.12
CA CYS A 96 5.73 2.13 4.48
C CYS A 96 7.15 1.65 4.80
N SER A 97 7.79 0.92 3.89
CA SER A 97 9.15 0.35 4.09
C SER A 97 10.21 1.44 4.22
N HIS A 98 10.03 2.55 3.50
CA HIS A 98 10.90 3.73 3.55
C HIS A 98 10.51 4.76 4.62
N ASN A 99 9.54 4.44 5.50
CA ASN A 99 9.09 5.32 6.58
C ASN A 99 8.59 6.69 6.08
N LEU A 100 8.07 6.75 4.85
CA LEU A 100 7.44 7.92 4.22
C LEU A 100 5.94 8.00 4.54
N VAL A 101 5.35 6.88 4.93
CA VAL A 101 3.98 6.79 5.45
C VAL A 101 4.02 6.23 6.87
N ASP A 102 3.18 6.77 7.75
CA ASP A 102 3.03 6.27 9.10
C ASP A 102 2.36 4.88 9.05
N VAL A 103 3.11 3.83 9.42
CA VAL A 103 2.65 2.44 9.29
C VAL A 103 1.42 2.16 10.17
N ALA A 104 1.30 2.81 11.33
CA ALA A 104 0.13 2.65 12.18
C ALA A 104 -1.13 3.25 11.53
N MET A 105 -1.00 4.42 10.90
CA MET A 105 -2.06 5.02 10.11
C MET A 105 -2.40 4.17 8.88
N ALA A 106 -1.40 3.72 8.12
CA ALA A 106 -1.61 2.84 6.97
C ALA A 106 -2.32 1.54 7.38
N ARG A 107 -1.95 0.96 8.52
CA ARG A 107 -2.64 -0.20 9.10
C ARG A 107 -4.09 0.10 9.41
N SER A 108 -4.38 1.23 10.08
CA SER A 108 -5.75 1.61 10.44
C SER A 108 -6.65 1.78 9.20
N LEU A 109 -6.09 2.23 8.08
CA LEU A 109 -6.85 2.57 6.88
C LEU A 109 -6.93 1.40 5.87
N PHE A 110 -5.85 0.64 5.70
CA PHE A 110 -5.70 -0.29 4.59
C PHE A 110 -5.65 -1.76 4.99
N LYS A 111 -5.53 -2.13 6.27
CA LYS A 111 -5.36 -3.54 6.69
C LYS A 111 -6.45 -4.44 6.10
N ASP A 112 -7.72 -4.12 6.33
CA ASP A 112 -8.83 -4.98 5.91
C ASP A 112 -9.01 -4.97 4.39
N ILE A 113 -8.79 -3.81 3.77
CA ILE A 113 -8.83 -3.63 2.31
C ILE A 113 -7.76 -4.51 1.66
N HIS A 114 -6.49 -4.38 2.06
CA HIS A 114 -5.40 -5.16 1.52
C HIS A 114 -5.59 -6.65 1.82
N ASN A 115 -6.03 -7.02 3.03
CA ASN A 115 -6.30 -8.42 3.39
C ASN A 115 -7.32 -9.07 2.45
N HIS A 116 -8.38 -8.34 2.06
CA HIS A 116 -9.37 -8.82 1.10
C HIS A 116 -8.73 -9.13 -0.26
N TRP A 117 -7.97 -8.17 -0.83
CA TRP A 117 -7.30 -8.37 -2.11
C TRP A 117 -6.23 -9.47 -2.07
N TYR A 118 -5.46 -9.51 -0.99
CA TYR A 118 -4.38 -10.47 -0.80
C TYR A 118 -4.93 -11.90 -0.76
N LYS A 119 -5.90 -12.18 0.12
CA LYS A 119 -6.47 -13.53 0.27
C LYS A 119 -7.30 -13.96 -0.93
N SER A 120 -8.00 -13.03 -1.58
CA SER A 120 -8.90 -13.38 -2.69
C SER A 120 -8.14 -13.65 -3.98
N TYR A 121 -7.01 -12.98 -4.19
CA TYR A 121 -6.31 -13.00 -5.47
C TYR A 121 -4.78 -13.09 -5.32
N PHE A 122 -4.14 -12.08 -4.71
CA PHE A 122 -2.68 -11.94 -4.83
C PHE A 122 -1.87 -13.06 -4.17
N GLU A 123 -2.39 -13.67 -3.10
CA GLU A 123 -1.73 -14.81 -2.45
C GLU A 123 -1.53 -15.97 -3.42
N ILE A 124 -2.59 -16.35 -4.15
CA ILE A 124 -2.52 -17.42 -5.15
C ILE A 124 -1.59 -17.01 -6.29
N ILE A 125 -1.72 -15.79 -6.82
CA ILE A 125 -0.90 -15.32 -7.94
C ILE A 125 0.58 -15.30 -7.58
N ASP A 126 0.93 -14.82 -6.39
CA ASP A 126 2.31 -14.73 -5.92
C ASP A 126 2.92 -16.11 -5.67
N MET A 127 2.12 -17.06 -5.15
CA MET A 127 2.54 -18.45 -4.96
C MET A 127 2.84 -19.14 -6.29
N GLU A 128 1.92 -19.06 -7.26
CA GLU A 128 2.11 -19.65 -8.59
C GLU A 128 3.21 -18.94 -9.39
N SER A 129 3.50 -17.67 -9.10
CA SER A 129 4.64 -16.94 -9.67
C SER A 129 5.99 -17.32 -9.03
N GLY A 130 6.04 -18.27 -8.09
CA GLY A 130 7.26 -18.68 -7.38
C GLY A 130 7.86 -17.59 -6.46
N LYS A 131 7.11 -16.52 -6.17
CA LYS A 131 7.60 -15.38 -5.39
C LYS A 131 7.45 -15.63 -3.89
N LYS A 132 8.40 -16.36 -3.31
CA LYS A 132 8.44 -16.66 -1.85
C LYS A 132 8.38 -15.40 -0.95
N TYR A 133 8.82 -14.25 -1.47
CA TYR A 133 8.84 -12.95 -0.80
C TYR A 133 8.18 -11.84 -1.65
N SER A 134 6.94 -12.05 -2.10
CA SER A 134 6.23 -11.03 -2.85
C SER A 134 5.98 -9.74 -2.05
N THR A 135 5.85 -8.62 -2.75
CA THR A 135 5.54 -7.31 -2.15
C THR A 135 4.25 -7.35 -1.35
N HIS A 136 3.21 -8.03 -1.84
CA HIS A 136 1.93 -8.16 -1.13
C HIS A 136 2.07 -8.95 0.17
N LYS A 137 2.84 -10.04 0.18
CA LYS A 137 3.09 -10.79 1.42
C LYS A 137 3.83 -9.94 2.46
N ARG A 138 4.80 -9.12 2.03
CA ARG A 138 5.54 -8.21 2.91
C ARG A 138 4.65 -7.08 3.42
N LEU A 139 3.82 -6.49 2.56
CA LEU A 139 2.81 -5.51 2.97
C LEU A 139 1.83 -6.10 3.97
N ASN A 140 1.32 -7.31 3.69
CA ASN A 140 0.44 -8.04 4.59
C ASN A 140 1.09 -8.19 5.97
N THR A 141 2.38 -8.54 6.01
CA THR A 141 3.13 -8.66 7.27
C THR A 141 3.25 -7.32 7.99
N LEU A 142 3.55 -6.22 7.28
CA LEU A 142 3.66 -4.88 7.86
C LEU A 142 2.34 -4.39 8.47
N LEU A 143 1.23 -4.57 7.74
CA LEU A 143 -0.09 -4.12 8.16
C LEU A 143 -0.67 -4.99 9.28
N ASN A 144 -0.32 -6.27 9.37
CA ASN A 144 -0.83 -7.18 10.40
C ASN A 144 0.08 -7.33 11.63
N LYS A 145 1.28 -6.75 11.65
CA LYS A 145 2.16 -6.76 12.83
C LYS A 145 1.47 -6.04 13.99
N ILE A 146 1.45 -6.62 15.20
CA ILE A 146 0.89 -6.00 16.40
C ILE A 146 1.82 -4.88 16.84
#